data_AF-A0AAD2PUY6-F1
#
_entry.id   AF-A0AAD2PUY6-F1
#
_cell.length_a   1.000
_cell.length_b   1.000
_cell.length_c   1.000
_cell.angle_alpha   90.00
_cell.angle_beta   90.00
_cell.angle_gamma   90.00
#
_symmetry.space_group_name_H-M   'P 1'
#
loop_
_entity.id
_entity.type
_entity.pdbx_description
1 polymer ?
#
loop_
_entity_poly.entity_id
_entity_poly.type
_entity_poly.pdbx_seq_one_letter_code
_entity_poly.pdbx_strand_id
1 'polypeptide(L)'
;MDSWVISQVSFWYTVNKVKPAQVVDKVIELFLDIVTPGRGAGENSWLMKGWRSIEQSFDRADREIEIRNDLRRWDNQFPEIHHELIVRWLSGAVVSIAVTSIYNGLKPRPRKKY
;
A
#
# COMPACT_ATOMS: atom_id res chain seq x y z
N MET A 1 -10.04 24.80 -12.65
CA MET A 1 -11.27 24.03 -12.48
C MET A 1 -11.06 22.57 -12.85
N ASP A 2 -10.49 22.27 -14.03
CA ASP A 2 -10.29 20.89 -14.52
C ASP A 2 -9.53 19.97 -13.55
N SER A 3 -8.44 20.45 -12.94
CA SER A 3 -7.63 19.66 -12.01
C SER A 3 -8.37 19.24 -10.74
N TRP A 4 -9.26 20.10 -10.24
CA TRP A 4 -10.09 19.80 -9.07
C TRP A 4 -11.16 18.75 -9.40
N VAL A 5 -11.79 18.83 -10.57
CA VAL A 5 -12.77 17.83 -11.02
C VAL A 5 -12.10 16.48 -11.21
N ILE A 6 -10.91 16.44 -11.83
CA ILE A 6 -10.15 15.20 -12.03
C ILE A 6 -9.73 14.58 -10.70
N SER A 7 -9.31 15.40 -9.73
CA SER A 7 -9.02 14.98 -8.36
C SER A 7 -10.24 14.32 -7.70
N GLN A 8 -11.41 14.95 -7.76
CA GLN A 8 -12.64 14.41 -7.15
C GLN A 8 -13.12 13.13 -7.84
N VAL A 9 -13.10 13.08 -9.18
CA VAL A 9 -13.51 11.89 -9.95
C VAL A 9 -12.58 10.71 -9.66
N SER A 10 -11.26 10.93 -9.67
CA SER A 10 -10.28 9.87 -9.36
C SER A 10 -10.36 9.40 -7.91
N PHE A 11 -10.66 10.30 -6.98
CA PHE A 11 -10.91 9.98 -5.58
C PHE A 11 -12.11 9.03 -5.43
N TRP A 12 -13.29 9.45 -5.90
CA TRP A 12 -14.52 8.67 -5.75
C TRP A 12 -14.52 7.37 -6.55
N TYR A 13 -13.89 7.36 -7.72
CA TYR A 13 -13.70 6.14 -8.50
C TYR A 13 -12.89 5.10 -7.70
N THR A 14 -11.76 5.52 -7.12
CA THR A 14 -10.89 4.67 -6.30
C THR A 14 -11.63 4.16 -5.07
N VAL A 15 -12.31 5.04 -4.33
CA VAL A 15 -13.09 4.66 -3.14
C VAL A 15 -14.14 3.59 -3.48
N ASN A 16 -14.84 3.72 -4.60
CA ASN A 16 -15.90 2.77 -4.97
C ASN A 16 -15.40 1.46 -5.57
N LYS A 17 -14.28 1.48 -6.32
CA LYS A 17 -13.78 0.30 -7.04
C LYS A 17 -12.77 -0.52 -6.26
N VAL A 18 -12.02 0.09 -5.34
CA VAL A 18 -10.97 -0.60 -4.60
C VAL A 18 -11.58 -1.46 -3.49
N LYS A 19 -11.15 -2.72 -3.45
CA LYS A 19 -11.43 -3.65 -2.35
C LYS A 19 -10.41 -3.38 -1.23
N PRO A 20 -10.85 -2.96 -0.02
CA PRO A 20 -9.94 -2.62 1.07
C PRO A 20 -9.00 -3.77 1.43
N ALA A 21 -9.51 -5.00 1.45
CA ALA A 21 -8.73 -6.21 1.69
C ALA A 21 -7.49 -6.33 0.79
N GLN A 22 -7.61 -6.03 -0.52
CA GLN A 22 -6.48 -6.11 -1.44
C GLN A 22 -5.39 -5.06 -1.16
N VAL A 23 -5.80 -3.88 -0.67
CA VAL A 23 -4.85 -2.83 -0.29
C VAL A 23 -4.17 -3.17 1.03
N VAL A 24 -4.93 -3.68 2.01
CA VAL A 24 -4.39 -4.17 3.28
C VAL A 24 -3.36 -5.26 3.03
N ASP A 25 -3.65 -6.25 2.18
CA ASP A 25 -2.71 -7.31 1.83
C ASP A 25 -1.40 -6.74 1.23
N LYS A 26 -1.50 -5.74 0.34
CA LYS A 26 -0.32 -5.08 -0.25
C LYS A 26 0.47 -4.24 0.74
N VAL A 27 -0.21 -3.60 1.70
CA VAL A 27 0.45 -2.85 2.78
C VAL A 27 1.17 -3.79 3.73
N ILE A 28 0.57 -4.93 4.07
CA ILE A 28 1.20 -5.98 4.88
C ILE A 28 2.43 -6.53 4.15
N GLU A 29 2.31 -6.83 2.85
CA GLU A 29 3.43 -7.30 2.02
C GLU A 29 4.60 -6.32 2.04
N LEU A 30 4.33 -5.01 1.85
CA LEU A 30 5.34 -3.95 1.92
C LEU A 30 5.96 -3.85 3.32
N PHE A 31 5.15 -3.93 4.37
CA PHE A 31 5.62 -3.83 5.75
C PHE A 31 6.53 -5.02 6.09
N LEU A 32 6.18 -6.22 5.64
CA LEU A 32 7.02 -7.42 5.79
C LEU A 32 8.35 -7.27 5.05
N ASP A 33 8.35 -6.72 3.83
CA ASP A 33 9.58 -6.49 3.07
C ASP A 33 10.51 -5.46 3.76
N ILE A 34 9.94 -4.43 4.40
CA ILE A 34 10.71 -3.42 5.16
C ILE A 34 11.30 -4.04 6.44
N VAL A 35 10.51 -4.83 7.15
CA VAL A 35 10.88 -5.38 8.47
C VAL A 35 11.80 -6.59 8.35
N THR A 36 11.70 -7.35 7.26
CA THR A 36 12.56 -8.51 6.97
C THR A 36 13.41 -8.29 5.71
N PRO A 37 14.37 -7.35 5.74
CA PRO A 37 15.23 -7.10 4.58
C PRO A 37 16.03 -8.36 4.23
N GLY A 38 16.10 -8.68 2.93
CA GLY A 38 16.80 -9.86 2.42
C GLY A 38 18.24 -9.94 2.92
N ARG A 39 18.52 -10.85 3.86
CA ARG A 39 19.86 -11.11 4.39
C ARG A 39 20.59 -12.09 3.48
N GLY A 40 21.20 -11.59 2.40
CA GLY A 40 21.84 -12.43 1.37
C GLY A 40 23.27 -12.08 0.96
N ALA A 41 23.89 -11.04 1.52
CA ALA A 41 25.24 -10.64 1.14
C ALA A 41 26.29 -11.43 1.95
N GLY A 42 26.72 -12.61 1.47
CA GLY A 42 27.97 -13.24 1.94
C GLY A 42 28.10 -14.77 1.98
N GLU A 43 27.05 -15.57 1.70
CA GLU A 43 27.12 -17.03 1.89
C GLU A 43 27.29 -17.86 0.59
N ASN A 44 28.18 -18.85 0.63
CA ASN A 44 28.62 -19.63 -0.54
C ASN A 44 27.91 -20.99 -0.72
N SER A 45 27.11 -21.47 0.25
CA SER A 45 26.48 -22.81 0.21
C SER A 45 25.01 -22.77 -0.19
N TRP A 46 24.63 -23.56 -1.20
CA TRP A 46 23.25 -23.65 -1.72
C TRP A 46 22.25 -24.21 -0.69
N LEU A 47 22.68 -25.16 0.16
CA LEU A 47 21.79 -25.79 1.17
C LEU A 47 21.46 -24.82 2.31
N MET A 48 22.45 -24.04 2.75
CA MET A 48 22.26 -22.99 3.75
C MET A 48 21.30 -21.91 3.23
N LYS A 49 21.42 -21.52 1.95
CA LYS A 49 20.48 -20.60 1.29
C LYS A 49 19.05 -21.15 1.27
N GLY A 50 18.89 -22.44 0.99
CA GLY A 50 17.58 -23.11 0.99
C GLY A 50 16.93 -23.14 2.37
N TRP A 51 17.65 -23.60 3.39
CA TRP A 51 17.13 -23.66 4.77
C TRP A 51 16.77 -22.29 5.32
N ARG A 52 17.63 -21.29 5.10
CA ARG A 52 17.42 -19.92 5.57
C ARG A 52 16.30 -19.19 4.83
N SER A 53 16.08 -19.49 3.56
CA SER A 53 14.92 -19.00 2.79
C SER A 53 13.61 -19.54 3.36
N ILE A 54 13.61 -20.81 3.77
CA ILE A 54 12.44 -21.44 4.42
C ILE A 54 12.20 -20.82 5.79
N GLU A 55 13.24 -20.67 6.61
CA GLU A 55 13.17 -20.02 7.92
C GLU A 55 12.67 -18.57 7.80
N GLN A 56 13.16 -17.82 6.81
CA GLN A 56 12.67 -16.46 6.52
C GLN A 56 11.21 -16.45 6.06
N SER A 57 10.77 -17.47 5.31
CA SER A 57 9.37 -17.60 4.89
C SER A 57 8.45 -17.90 6.07
N PHE A 58 8.91 -18.70 7.04
CA PHE A 58 8.20 -18.95 8.29
C PHE A 58 8.14 -17.70 9.16
N ASP A 59 9.27 -17.00 9.37
CA ASP A 59 9.30 -15.73 10.11
C ASP A 59 8.37 -14.68 9.48
N ARG A 60 8.30 -14.64 8.14
CA ARG A 60 7.40 -13.75 7.40
C ARG A 60 5.94 -14.14 7.60
N ALA A 61 5.62 -15.43 7.55
CA ALA A 61 4.26 -15.93 7.76
C ALA A 61 3.79 -15.71 9.21
N ASP A 62 4.64 -15.95 10.21
CA ASP A 62 4.30 -15.73 11.62
C ASP A 62 4.01 -14.25 11.90
N ARG A 63 4.85 -13.34 11.38
CA ARG A 63 4.59 -11.89 11.48
C ARG A 63 3.34 -11.45 10.72
N GLU A 64 3.08 -12.04 9.56
CA GLU A 64 1.84 -11.77 8.81
C GLU A 64 0.60 -12.13 9.63
N ILE A 65 0.61 -13.30 10.27
CA ILE A 65 -0.49 -13.77 11.12
C ILE A 65 -0.67 -12.85 12.32
N GLU A 66 0.42 -12.43 12.97
CA GLU A 66 0.40 -11.48 14.09
C GLU A 66 -0.26 -10.16 13.68
N ILE A 67 0.17 -9.56 12.56
CA ILE A 67 -0.40 -8.31 12.04
C ILE A 67 -1.88 -8.47 11.69
N ARG A 68 -2.27 -9.58 11.06
CA ARG A 68 -3.68 -9.86 10.73
C ARG A 68 -4.53 -10.03 11.99
N ASN A 69 -3.98 -10.62 13.05
CA ASN A 69 -4.67 -10.77 14.33
C ASN A 69 -4.84 -9.42 15.03
N ASP A 70 -3.82 -8.57 14.99
CA ASP A 70 -3.89 -7.21 15.54
C ASP A 70 -4.90 -6.34 14.80
N LEU A 71 -4.96 -6.42 13.46
CA LEU A 71 -5.96 -5.74 12.65
C LEU A 71 -7.39 -6.20 13.02
N ARG A 72 -7.61 -7.51 13.18
CA ARG A 72 -8.90 -8.04 13.64
C ARG A 72 -9.25 -7.60 15.05
N ARG A 73 -8.25 -7.55 15.95
CA ARG A 73 -8.44 -7.06 17.32
C ARG A 73 -8.79 -5.57 17.30
N TRP A 74 -8.17 -4.79 16.43
CA TRP A 74 -8.45 -3.37 16.27
C TRP A 74 -9.89 -3.13 15.78
N ASP A 75 -10.36 -3.90 14.79
CA ASP A 75 -11.76 -3.86 14.36
C ASP A 75 -12.74 -4.19 15.49
N ASN A 76 -12.42 -5.20 16.30
CA ASN A 76 -13.25 -5.57 17.44
C ASN A 76 -13.27 -4.50 18.53
N GLN A 77 -12.17 -3.75 18.70
CA GLN A 77 -12.05 -2.68 19.71
C GLN A 77 -12.69 -1.38 19.25
N PHE A 78 -12.68 -1.10 17.94
CA PHE A 78 -13.23 0.12 17.35
C PHE A 78 -14.24 -0.24 16.25
N PRO A 79 -15.39 -0.82 16.60
CA PRO A 79 -16.38 -1.25 15.61
C PRO A 79 -16.96 -0.08 14.80
N GLU A 80 -16.91 1.14 15.34
CA GLU A 80 -17.34 2.35 14.63
C GLU A 80 -16.34 2.81 13.56
N ILE A 81 -15.08 2.37 13.66
CA ILE A 81 -13.98 2.76 12.77
C ILE A 81 -13.38 1.50 12.16
N HIS A 82 -14.04 0.96 11.13
CA HIS A 82 -13.47 -0.15 10.38
C HIS A 82 -12.18 0.28 9.68
N HIS A 83 -11.10 -0.46 9.91
CA HIS A 83 -9.81 -0.19 9.26
C HIS A 83 -9.94 -0.14 7.73
N GLU A 84 -10.85 -0.96 7.19
CA GLU A 84 -11.17 -1.02 5.77
C GLU A 84 -11.64 0.33 5.21
N LEU A 85 -12.44 1.08 5.97
CA LEU A 85 -12.87 2.42 5.57
C LEU A 85 -11.66 3.36 5.51
N ILE A 86 -10.83 3.40 6.56
CA ILE A 86 -9.64 4.24 6.59
C ILE A 86 -8.72 3.94 5.39
N VAL A 87 -8.47 2.67 5.11
CA VAL A 87 -7.63 2.24 3.98
C VAL A 87 -8.25 2.67 2.65
N ARG A 88 -9.57 2.60 2.50
CA ARG A 88 -10.30 3.03 1.31
C ARG A 88 -10.23 4.56 1.10
N TRP A 89 -10.40 5.35 2.17
CA TRP A 89 -10.28 6.81 2.11
C TRP A 89 -8.84 7.25 1.81
N LEU A 90 -7.85 6.63 2.46
CA LEU A 90 -6.43 6.93 2.22
C LEU A 90 -5.98 6.59 0.80
N SER A 91 -6.35 5.40 0.30
CA SER A 91 -6.03 5.01 -1.07
C SER A 91 -6.67 5.96 -2.10
N GLY A 92 -7.92 6.36 -1.87
CA GLY A 92 -8.59 7.40 -2.67
C GLY A 92 -7.81 8.72 -2.68
N ALA A 93 -7.35 9.18 -1.51
CA ALA A 93 -6.59 10.42 -1.38
C ALA A 93 -5.25 10.36 -2.12
N VAL A 94 -4.49 9.27 -1.97
CA VAL A 94 -3.20 9.07 -2.63
C VAL A 94 -3.35 9.05 -4.15
N VAL A 95 -4.32 8.30 -4.67
CA VAL A 95 -4.58 8.24 -6.12
C VAL A 95 -5.00 9.61 -6.64
N SER A 96 -5.84 10.33 -5.91
CA SER A 96 -6.28 11.67 -6.29
C SER A 96 -5.11 12.65 -6.43
N ILE A 97 -4.18 12.64 -5.47
CA ILE A 97 -2.96 13.47 -5.50
C ILE A 97 -2.08 13.08 -6.69
N ALA A 98 -1.87 11.78 -6.91
CA ALA A 98 -1.02 11.27 -7.98
C ALA A 98 -1.56 11.65 -9.36
N VAL A 99 -2.86 11.41 -9.61
CA VAL A 99 -3.52 11.73 -10.89
C VAL A 99 -3.50 13.24 -11.13
N THR A 100 -3.77 14.05 -10.11
CA THR A 100 -3.73 15.51 -10.23
C THR A 100 -2.33 16.03 -10.53
N SER A 101 -1.31 15.44 -9.91
CA SER A 101 0.10 15.78 -10.15
C SER A 101 0.51 15.44 -11.59
N ILE A 102 0.13 14.25 -12.08
CA ILE A 102 0.38 13.84 -13.47
C ILE A 102 -0.34 14.76 -14.44
N TYR A 103 -1.63 15.03 -14.21
CA TYR A 103 -2.43 15.92 -15.05
C TYR A 103 -1.82 17.33 -15.14
N ASN A 104 -1.40 17.90 -14.01
CA ASN A 104 -0.73 19.20 -13.99
C ASN A 104 0.65 19.17 -14.67
N GLY A 105 1.37 18.06 -14.57
CA GLY A 105 2.66 17.86 -15.25
C GLY A 105 2.52 17.76 -16.79
N LEU A 106 1.43 17.15 -17.26
CA LEU A 106 1.14 16.99 -18.69
C LEU A 106 0.45 18.21 -19.31
N LYS A 107 -0.09 19.12 -18.51
CA LYS A 107 -0.80 20.31 -19.02
C LYS A 107 0.20 21.26 -19.70
N PRO A 108 0.03 21.56 -21.00
CA PRO A 108 0.93 22.46 -21.71
C PRO A 108 0.90 23.85 -21.04
N ARG A 109 2.08 24.34 -20.64
CA ARG A 109 2.21 25.69 -20.08
C ARG A 109 1.87 26.70 -21.18
N PRO A 110 1.02 27.70 -20.93
CA PRO A 110 0.78 28.76 -21.91
C PRO A 110 2.10 29.47 -22.19
N ARG A 111 2.55 29.46 -23.45
CA ARG A 111 3.69 30.27 -23.89
C ARG A 111 3.37 31.73 -23.56
N LYS A 112 4.11 32.31 -22.61
CA LYS A 112 4.11 33.76 -22.41
C LYS A 112 4.54 34.39 -23.73
N LYS A 113 3.62 35.04 -24.42
CA LYS A 113 3.96 35.97 -25.50
C LYS A 113 4.53 37.21 -24.81
N TYR A 114 5.85 37.36 -24.89
CA TYR A 114 6.52 38.64 -24.69
C TYR A 114 6.40 39.46 -25.96
#